data_AF-A0A084A4I5-F1
#
_entry.id   AF-A0A084A4I5-F1
#
_cell.length_a   1.000
_cell.length_b   1.000
_cell.length_c   1.000
_cell.angle_alpha   90.00
_cell.angle_beta   90.00
_cell.angle_gamma   90.00
#
_symmetry.space_group_name_H-M   'P 1'
#
loop_
_entity.id
_entity.type
_entity.pdbx_description
1 polymer ?
#
loop_
_entity_poly.entity_id
_entity_poly.type
_entity_poly.pdbx_seq_one_letter_code
_entity_poly.pdbx_strand_id
1 'polypeptide(L)'
;MGMKIELIEISEPCSSIFRLDESSPELIRIFRLLSGTCKMKAYDTIVDLEINYFFPLNEIETCTTENIEGNTEAIQQENDSITKSHLEFLNGYEDGGRLQHYNTFIKVNKFKNRNFYKSFYQEICSAVYNVQVKNNTLAFVHIYRAYESISYAFPMIYSSLTDNYHNTFNNLRKWFSSGSSDNTGELKFLSNFIKDVFKNDELLDSSFDINIIGDENYKKRVFNALKEKILPLKKQEAYAENHSEPDVFSIPFSMFHTFLITLRNRFFHFSHSNNSNINLDDIDDAELFFPLVNKHAIQYITTLFHAIVWHSIIMEQDIVSAEENTT
;
A
#
# COMPACT_ATOMS: atom_id res chain seq x y z
N MET A 1 20.66 13.70 9.50
CA MET A 1 21.16 12.40 9.97
C MET A 1 19.98 11.44 9.89
N GLY A 2 19.98 10.51 8.93
CA GLY A 2 18.82 9.63 8.70
C GLY A 2 18.74 8.55 9.77
N MET A 3 17.53 8.32 10.31
CA MET A 3 17.26 7.21 11.23
C MET A 3 17.56 5.88 10.53
N LYS A 4 18.39 5.03 11.13
CA LYS A 4 18.64 3.67 10.62
C LYS A 4 17.59 2.74 11.21
N ILE A 5 16.78 2.14 10.35
CA ILE A 5 15.77 1.15 10.72
C ILE A 5 16.21 -0.21 10.17
N GLU A 6 16.17 -1.22 11.02
CA GLU A 6 16.55 -2.60 10.70
C GLU A 6 15.34 -3.51 10.90
N LEU A 7 15.19 -4.54 10.07
CA LEU A 7 14.17 -5.57 10.28
C LEU A 7 14.78 -6.76 11.01
N ILE A 8 14.01 -7.32 11.94
CA ILE A 8 14.37 -8.49 12.74
C ILE A 8 13.40 -9.61 12.39
N GLU A 9 13.90 -10.83 12.20
CA GLU A 9 13.07 -12.02 11.96
C GLU A 9 12.38 -12.47 13.26
N ILE A 10 11.09 -12.87 13.18
CA ILE A 10 10.27 -13.19 14.37
C ILE A 10 10.49 -14.63 14.87
N SER A 11 10.91 -15.57 14.01
CA SER A 11 11.33 -16.94 14.36
C SER A 11 11.83 -17.68 13.12
N GLU A 12 12.62 -18.76 13.27
CA GLU A 12 13.10 -19.56 12.14
C GLU A 12 12.10 -20.63 11.67
N PRO A 13 11.98 -20.82 10.35
CA PRO A 13 12.24 -22.15 9.78
C PRO A 13 13.22 -22.16 8.58
N CYS A 14 13.50 -23.39 8.15
CA CYS A 14 14.48 -23.89 7.18
C CYS A 14 14.40 -23.28 5.75
N SER A 15 15.56 -23.05 5.11
CA SER A 15 15.81 -22.84 3.67
C SER A 15 15.00 -21.78 2.86
N SER A 16 14.04 -21.07 3.47
CA SER A 16 13.25 -20.05 2.77
C SER A 16 14.09 -18.84 2.37
N ILE A 17 13.92 -18.35 1.15
CA ILE A 17 14.62 -17.15 0.66
C ILE A 17 14.14 -15.87 1.36
N PHE A 18 13.01 -15.93 2.06
CA PHE A 18 12.45 -14.79 2.77
C PHE A 18 13.11 -14.55 4.15
N ARG A 19 14.14 -15.30 4.53
CA ARG A 19 14.93 -15.02 5.74
C ARG A 19 15.50 -13.60 5.71
N LEU A 20 15.54 -12.98 6.89
CA LEU A 20 16.08 -11.63 7.06
C LEU A 20 17.48 -11.70 7.70
N ASP A 21 18.47 -11.31 6.92
CA ASP A 21 19.84 -11.07 7.35
C ASP A 21 20.37 -9.75 6.75
N GLU A 22 21.60 -9.38 7.11
CA GLU A 22 22.22 -8.14 6.62
C GLU A 22 22.32 -8.08 5.08
N SER A 23 22.38 -9.24 4.42
CA SER A 23 22.50 -9.41 2.97
C SER A 23 21.15 -9.58 2.25
N SER A 24 20.04 -9.71 2.98
CA SER A 24 18.72 -9.94 2.37
C SER A 24 18.38 -8.85 1.35
N PRO A 25 18.05 -9.25 0.11
CA PRO A 25 17.62 -8.34 -0.94
C PRO A 25 16.45 -7.44 -0.53
N GLU A 26 16.42 -6.23 -1.07
CA GLU A 26 15.41 -5.23 -0.72
C GLU A 26 13.99 -5.71 -0.99
N LEU A 27 13.79 -6.47 -2.08
CA LEU A 27 12.49 -7.04 -2.44
C LEU A 27 11.93 -7.97 -1.36
N ILE A 28 12.79 -8.81 -0.74
CA ILE A 28 12.40 -9.70 0.36
C ILE A 28 11.98 -8.88 1.59
N ARG A 29 12.76 -7.83 1.90
CA ARG A 29 12.48 -6.94 3.03
C ARG A 29 11.14 -6.23 2.87
N ILE A 30 10.79 -5.80 1.64
CA ILE A 30 9.49 -5.19 1.34
C ILE A 30 8.34 -6.18 1.61
N PHE A 31 8.43 -7.42 1.10
CA PHE A 31 7.40 -8.44 1.37
C PHE A 31 7.22 -8.71 2.86
N ARG A 32 8.31 -8.89 3.60
CA ARG A 32 8.27 -9.14 5.05
C ARG A 32 7.66 -7.97 5.82
N LEU A 33 8.05 -6.75 5.46
CA LEU A 33 7.55 -5.52 6.06
C LEU A 33 6.04 -5.33 5.82
N LEU A 34 5.58 -5.46 4.58
CA LEU A 34 4.17 -5.24 4.22
C LEU A 34 3.24 -6.36 4.72
N SER A 35 3.78 -7.57 4.93
CA SER A 35 3.01 -8.69 5.48
C SER A 35 2.96 -8.73 7.01
N GLY A 36 3.70 -7.87 7.71
CA GLY A 36 3.82 -7.92 9.16
C GLY A 36 4.57 -9.17 9.67
N THR A 37 5.37 -9.84 8.83
CA THR A 37 6.07 -11.08 9.23
C THR A 37 7.49 -10.84 9.75
N CYS A 38 7.80 -9.60 10.14
CA CYS A 38 9.06 -9.20 10.75
C CYS A 38 8.84 -8.15 11.86
N LYS A 39 9.84 -7.96 12.71
CA LYS A 39 9.91 -6.85 13.68
C LYS A 39 10.76 -5.73 13.11
N MET A 40 10.59 -4.54 13.66
CA MET A 40 11.40 -3.37 13.31
C MET A 40 12.23 -2.93 14.50
N LYS A 41 13.50 -2.60 14.27
CA LYS A 41 14.38 -1.98 15.25
C LYS A 41 14.82 -0.61 14.76
N ALA A 42 14.60 0.40 15.57
CA ALA A 42 15.14 1.74 15.37
C ALA A 42 15.76 2.21 16.69
N TYR A 43 17.06 2.51 16.66
CA TYR A 43 17.84 2.78 17.88
C TYR A 43 17.68 1.62 18.89
N ASP A 44 17.20 1.92 20.10
CA ASP A 44 16.97 0.96 21.18
C ASP A 44 15.52 0.48 21.26
N THR A 45 14.67 0.90 20.32
CA THR A 45 13.25 0.54 20.27
C THR A 45 13.04 -0.60 19.28
N ILE A 46 12.37 -1.65 19.74
CA ILE A 46 11.84 -2.72 18.89
C ILE A 46 10.33 -2.57 18.83
N VAL A 47 9.77 -2.69 17.62
CA VAL A 47 8.34 -2.60 17.36
C VAL A 47 7.91 -3.86 16.62
N ASP A 48 6.84 -4.48 17.10
CA ASP A 48 6.17 -5.59 16.43
C ASP A 48 5.32 -5.08 15.25
N LEU A 49 5.33 -5.82 14.15
CA LEU A 49 4.45 -5.55 13.02
C LEU A 49 3.32 -6.56 13.06
N GLU A 50 2.12 -6.10 13.41
CA GLU A 50 0.95 -6.98 13.56
C GLU A 50 -0.06 -6.80 12.41
N ILE A 51 0.24 -5.96 11.43
CA ILE A 51 -0.67 -5.66 10.32
C ILE A 51 -0.12 -6.28 9.03
N ASN A 52 -0.96 -7.08 8.38
CA ASN A 52 -0.72 -7.55 7.02
C ASN A 52 -1.46 -6.65 6.02
N TYR A 53 -0.74 -5.74 5.37
CA TYR A 53 -1.28 -4.77 4.41
C TYR A 53 -1.69 -5.38 3.06
N PHE A 54 -1.50 -6.68 2.87
CA PHE A 54 -1.99 -7.40 1.70
C PHE A 54 -3.49 -7.71 1.75
N PHE A 55 -4.12 -7.59 2.93
CA PHE A 55 -5.56 -7.80 3.13
C PHE A 55 -6.32 -6.48 3.31
N PRO A 56 -7.61 -6.42 2.93
CA PRO A 56 -8.53 -5.36 3.33
C PRO A 56 -8.50 -5.09 4.82
N LEU A 57 -8.23 -3.85 5.24
CA LEU A 57 -8.18 -3.49 6.67
C LEU A 57 -9.50 -3.79 7.39
N ASN A 58 -10.63 -3.69 6.68
CA ASN A 58 -11.96 -4.01 7.20
C ASN A 58 -12.10 -5.49 7.59
N GLU A 59 -11.33 -6.39 6.98
CA GLU A 59 -11.27 -7.82 7.31
C GLU A 59 -10.32 -8.12 8.48
N ILE A 60 -9.45 -7.16 8.84
CA ILE A 60 -8.48 -7.31 9.93
C ILE A 60 -9.10 -6.91 11.26
N GLU A 61 -9.96 -5.89 11.29
CA GLU A 61 -10.61 -5.42 12.53
C GLU A 61 -11.56 -6.47 13.14
N THR A 62 -12.20 -7.31 12.32
CA THR A 62 -13.10 -8.40 12.77
C THR A 62 -12.37 -9.53 13.49
N CYS A 63 -11.06 -9.67 13.33
CA CYS A 63 -10.27 -10.66 14.08
C CYS A 63 -9.93 -10.20 15.51
N THR A 64 -10.15 -8.92 15.85
CA THR A 64 -9.67 -8.35 17.12
C THR A 64 -10.74 -7.99 18.14
N THR A 65 -12.04 -7.98 17.79
CA THR A 65 -13.06 -7.43 18.70
C THR A 65 -14.43 -8.13 18.72
N GLU A 66 -14.56 -9.41 18.39
CA GLU A 66 -15.80 -10.14 18.68
C GLU A 66 -15.59 -11.31 19.67
N ASN A 67 -16.15 -11.10 20.88
CA ASN A 67 -16.39 -12.04 21.99
C ASN A 67 -15.22 -12.41 22.90
N ILE A 68 -14.90 -11.56 23.88
CA ILE A 68 -14.13 -11.99 25.06
C ILE A 68 -14.67 -11.34 26.35
N GLU A 69 -15.82 -11.83 26.80
CA GLU A 69 -16.06 -12.04 28.23
C GLU A 69 -15.86 -13.55 28.49
N GLY A 70 -14.60 -13.98 28.60
CA GLY A 70 -14.28 -15.35 29.01
C GLY A 70 -12.93 -15.85 28.51
N ASN A 71 -12.01 -16.13 29.44
CA ASN A 71 -10.74 -16.85 29.29
C ASN A 71 -9.59 -16.17 28.53
N THR A 72 -8.98 -15.21 29.22
CA THR A 72 -7.75 -14.49 28.86
C THR A 72 -6.52 -15.38 28.61
N GLU A 73 -6.47 -16.62 29.09
CA GLU A 73 -5.28 -17.49 28.96
C GLU A 73 -5.26 -18.36 27.67
N ALA A 74 -6.42 -18.63 27.05
CA ALA A 74 -6.48 -19.40 25.80
C ALA A 74 -6.19 -18.53 24.57
N ILE A 75 -6.58 -17.25 24.63
CA ILE A 75 -6.44 -16.28 23.54
C ILE A 75 -4.99 -15.84 23.34
N GLN A 76 -4.18 -15.86 24.40
CA GLN A 76 -2.74 -15.60 24.27
C GLN A 76 -2.04 -16.67 23.42
N GLN A 77 -2.45 -17.95 23.55
CA GLN A 77 -1.85 -19.05 22.79
C GLN A 77 -2.33 -19.13 21.33
N GLU A 78 -3.54 -18.66 21.04
CA GLU A 78 -4.10 -18.65 19.68
C GLU A 78 -3.65 -17.42 18.87
N ASN A 79 -3.49 -16.25 19.52
CA ASN A 79 -2.86 -15.08 18.90
C ASN A 79 -1.34 -15.26 18.69
N ASP A 80 -0.67 -16.02 19.57
CA ASP A 80 0.71 -16.50 19.35
C ASP A 80 0.80 -17.55 18.22
N SER A 81 -0.34 -18.09 17.75
CA SER A 81 -0.40 -18.99 16.59
C SER A 81 -0.58 -18.25 15.27
N ILE A 82 -1.24 -17.09 15.27
CA ILE A 82 -1.51 -16.29 14.07
C ILE A 82 -0.29 -15.42 13.69
N THR A 83 0.58 -15.09 14.63
CA THR A 83 1.86 -14.38 14.42
C THR A 83 3.06 -15.30 14.12
N LYS A 84 2.84 -16.55 13.71
CA LYS A 84 3.90 -17.49 13.32
C LYS A 84 4.22 -17.44 11.82
N SER A 85 5.26 -16.69 11.46
CA SER A 85 6.20 -16.91 10.33
C SER A 85 5.70 -16.95 8.86
N HIS A 86 4.47 -17.31 8.53
CA HIS A 86 4.23 -17.87 7.21
C HIS A 86 3.58 -16.88 6.22
N LEU A 87 4.37 -16.49 5.21
CA LEU A 87 3.90 -15.91 3.94
C LEU A 87 2.96 -16.87 3.16
N GLU A 88 2.38 -17.87 3.82
CA GLU A 88 1.42 -18.84 3.27
C GLU A 88 0.11 -18.19 2.87
N PHE A 89 -0.20 -17.01 3.39
CA PHE A 89 -1.31 -16.20 2.89
C PHE A 89 -1.18 -15.92 1.38
N LEU A 90 0.05 -15.91 0.83
CA LEU A 90 0.28 -15.81 -0.61
C LEU A 90 -0.27 -17.00 -1.41
N ASN A 91 -0.61 -18.12 -0.76
CA ASN A 91 -1.28 -19.27 -1.38
C ASN A 91 -2.81 -19.11 -1.44
N GLY A 92 -3.37 -18.12 -0.74
CA GLY A 92 -4.80 -17.90 -0.63
C GLY A 92 -5.37 -16.91 -1.67
N TYR A 93 -4.53 -16.37 -2.56
CA TYR A 93 -4.99 -15.45 -3.60
C TYR A 93 -5.83 -16.18 -4.65
N GLU A 94 -6.98 -15.61 -4.99
CA GLU A 94 -7.91 -16.16 -5.99
C GLU A 94 -7.28 -16.26 -7.39
N ASP A 95 -6.30 -15.40 -7.68
CA ASP A 95 -5.55 -15.38 -8.93
C ASP A 95 -4.66 -16.62 -9.17
N GLY A 96 -4.64 -17.58 -8.23
CA GLY A 96 -3.83 -18.80 -8.32
C GLY A 96 -2.37 -18.61 -7.92
N GLY A 97 -2.04 -17.46 -7.33
CA GLY A 97 -0.75 -17.17 -6.71
C GLY A 97 -0.40 -18.20 -5.64
N ARG A 98 0.86 -18.67 -5.65
CA ARG A 98 1.40 -19.57 -4.64
C ARG A 98 2.74 -19.04 -4.17
N LEU A 99 3.06 -19.25 -2.89
CA LEU A 99 4.34 -18.88 -2.27
C LEU A 99 5.55 -19.36 -3.09
N GLN A 100 5.45 -20.53 -3.72
CA GLN A 100 6.50 -21.06 -4.60
C GLN A 100 6.77 -20.16 -5.82
N HIS A 101 5.73 -19.55 -6.41
CA HIS A 101 5.90 -18.65 -7.55
C HIS A 101 6.68 -17.39 -7.15
N TYR A 102 6.31 -16.79 -6.01
CA TYR A 102 7.07 -15.66 -5.42
C TYR A 102 8.50 -16.05 -5.09
N ASN A 103 8.71 -17.27 -4.58
CA ASN A 103 10.05 -17.78 -4.30
C ASN A 103 10.92 -17.84 -5.56
N THR A 104 10.40 -18.38 -6.65
CA THR A 104 11.12 -18.44 -7.92
C THR A 104 11.43 -17.03 -8.44
N PHE A 105 10.42 -16.16 -8.47
CA PHE A 105 10.56 -14.78 -8.94
C PHE A 105 11.65 -14.02 -8.18
N ILE A 106 11.64 -14.06 -6.84
CA ILE A 106 12.63 -13.36 -6.02
C ILE A 106 14.04 -13.91 -6.27
N LYS A 107 14.21 -15.23 -6.42
CA LYS A 107 15.53 -15.81 -6.72
C LYS A 107 16.13 -15.25 -8.00
N VAL A 108 15.30 -15.05 -9.03
CA VAL A 108 15.70 -14.52 -10.34
C VAL A 108 15.88 -12.99 -10.31
N ASN A 109 15.04 -12.28 -9.55
CA ASN A 109 14.94 -10.82 -9.64
C ASN A 109 15.58 -10.05 -8.47
N LYS A 110 16.12 -10.74 -7.45
CA LYS A 110 16.71 -10.12 -6.24
C LYS A 110 17.77 -9.03 -6.48
N PHE A 111 18.41 -9.01 -7.64
CA PHE A 111 19.42 -8.00 -7.98
C PHE A 111 18.99 -7.04 -9.11
N LYS A 112 17.77 -7.16 -9.62
CA LYS A 112 17.21 -6.21 -10.59
C LYS A 112 16.63 -5.00 -9.88
N ASN A 113 16.73 -3.82 -10.49
CA ASN A 113 16.16 -2.56 -9.99
C ASN A 113 16.49 -2.22 -8.52
N ARG A 114 17.66 -2.67 -8.02
CA ARG A 114 18.01 -2.53 -6.59
C ARG A 114 17.96 -1.10 -6.07
N ASN A 115 18.41 -0.13 -6.87
CA ASN A 115 18.39 1.28 -6.45
C ASN A 115 16.96 1.75 -6.17
N PHE A 116 16.01 1.36 -7.02
CA PHE A 116 14.60 1.65 -6.80
C PHE A 116 14.07 0.94 -5.55
N TYR A 117 14.22 -0.40 -5.47
CA TYR A 117 13.69 -1.15 -4.32
C TYR A 117 14.31 -0.72 -2.99
N LYS A 118 15.58 -0.30 -2.98
CA LYS A 118 16.25 0.24 -1.79
C LYS A 118 15.61 1.53 -1.32
N SER A 119 15.43 2.51 -2.21
CA SER A 119 14.80 3.78 -1.85
C SER A 119 13.34 3.57 -1.44
N PHE A 120 12.59 2.77 -2.19
CA PHE A 120 11.19 2.45 -1.89
C PHE A 120 11.05 1.73 -0.53
N TYR A 121 11.89 0.73 -0.27
CA TYR A 121 11.95 0.04 1.02
C TYR A 121 12.22 1.02 2.17
N GLN A 122 13.18 1.93 2.02
CA GLN A 122 13.51 2.90 3.07
C GLN A 122 12.33 3.82 3.41
N GLU A 123 11.59 4.29 2.40
CA GLU A 123 10.40 5.13 2.61
C GLU A 123 9.26 4.34 3.27
N ILE A 124 8.92 3.14 2.79
CA ILE A 124 7.86 2.30 3.40
C ILE A 124 8.25 1.86 4.82
N CYS A 125 9.51 1.51 5.04
CA CYS A 125 10.03 1.18 6.37
C CYS A 125 9.87 2.37 7.33
N SER A 126 10.22 3.56 6.88
CA SER A 126 10.04 4.78 7.68
C SER A 126 8.56 5.08 7.95
N ALA A 127 7.70 4.89 6.94
CA ALA A 127 6.26 5.05 7.09
C ALA A 127 5.68 4.11 8.15
N VAL A 128 5.88 2.79 8.00
CA VAL A 128 5.34 1.77 8.91
C VAL A 128 5.84 2.01 10.33
N TYR A 129 7.14 2.27 10.52
CA TYR A 129 7.68 2.60 11.84
C TYR A 129 6.97 3.80 12.48
N ASN A 130 6.81 4.90 11.74
CA ASN A 130 6.18 6.11 12.26
C ASN A 130 4.69 5.92 12.56
N VAL A 131 3.97 5.08 11.80
CA VAL A 131 2.59 4.66 12.17
C VAL A 131 2.60 3.99 13.54
N GLN A 132 3.52 3.04 13.76
CA GLN A 132 3.57 2.27 15.00
C GLN A 132 3.93 3.11 16.23
N VAL A 133 4.87 4.06 16.08
CA VAL A 133 5.23 4.99 17.16
C VAL A 133 4.32 6.23 17.24
N LYS A 134 3.18 6.22 16.51
CA LYS A 134 2.16 7.29 16.51
C LYS A 134 2.67 8.67 16.10
N ASN A 135 3.63 8.71 15.18
CA ASN A 135 4.09 9.93 14.50
C ASN A 135 3.44 9.98 13.10
N ASN A 136 2.13 10.19 13.09
CA ASN A 136 1.26 9.94 11.94
C ASN A 136 1.43 10.96 10.82
N THR A 137 1.74 12.23 11.14
CA THR A 137 2.02 13.21 10.09
C THR A 137 3.32 12.86 9.36
N LEU A 138 4.37 12.49 10.10
CA LEU A 138 5.63 12.06 9.48
C LEU A 138 5.47 10.74 8.71
N ALA A 139 4.66 9.81 9.23
CA ALA A 139 4.31 8.60 8.52
C ALA A 139 3.68 8.92 7.15
N PHE A 140 2.71 9.84 7.10
CA PHE A 140 2.08 10.25 5.85
C PHE A 140 3.08 10.83 4.85
N VAL A 141 4.05 11.64 5.30
CA VAL A 141 5.10 12.18 4.43
C VAL A 141 5.90 11.05 3.76
N HIS A 142 6.28 10.02 4.52
CA HIS A 142 7.01 8.86 3.99
C HIS A 142 6.14 7.99 3.07
N ILE A 143 4.87 7.78 3.41
CA ILE A 143 3.89 7.09 2.56
C ILE A 143 3.79 7.79 1.21
N TYR A 144 3.66 9.11 1.22
CA TYR A 144 3.51 9.88 -0.01
C TYR A 144 4.78 9.89 -0.87
N ARG A 145 5.97 9.90 -0.26
CA ARG A 145 7.25 9.73 -1.01
C ARG A 145 7.40 8.36 -1.63
N ALA A 146 7.00 7.31 -0.91
CA ALA A 146 6.96 5.96 -1.45
C ALA A 146 5.98 5.89 -2.63
N TYR A 147 4.81 6.52 -2.46
CA TYR A 147 3.79 6.63 -3.51
C TYR A 147 4.29 7.39 -4.77
N GLU A 148 4.99 8.50 -4.60
CA GLU A 148 5.62 9.22 -5.71
C GLU A 148 6.67 8.35 -6.41
N SER A 149 7.48 7.61 -5.63
CA SER A 149 8.50 6.70 -6.18
C SER A 149 7.91 5.61 -7.08
N ILE A 150 6.75 5.06 -6.73
CA ILE A 150 6.08 4.03 -7.55
C ILE A 150 5.39 4.62 -8.79
N SER A 151 5.07 5.92 -8.78
CA SER A 151 4.25 6.54 -9.83
C SER A 151 4.86 6.45 -11.23
N TYR A 152 6.19 6.50 -11.31
CA TYR A 152 6.92 6.25 -12.55
C TYR A 152 7.42 4.80 -12.63
N ALA A 153 7.93 4.24 -11.53
CA ALA A 153 8.63 2.96 -11.56
C ALA A 153 7.72 1.76 -11.88
N PHE A 154 6.51 1.72 -11.33
CA PHE A 154 5.62 0.56 -11.50
C PHE A 154 5.13 0.38 -12.94
N PRO A 155 4.62 1.43 -13.62
CA PRO A 155 4.24 1.27 -15.03
C PRO A 155 5.45 0.93 -15.92
N MET A 156 6.65 1.40 -15.59
CA MET A 156 7.87 1.07 -16.33
C MET A 156 8.29 -0.40 -16.15
N ILE A 157 8.29 -0.89 -14.90
CA ILE A 157 8.56 -2.29 -14.60
C ILE A 157 7.55 -3.18 -15.35
N TYR A 158 6.25 -2.86 -15.25
CA TYR A 158 5.20 -3.58 -15.95
C TYR A 158 5.45 -3.63 -17.46
N SER A 159 5.70 -2.47 -18.09
CA SER A 159 5.90 -2.41 -19.55
C SER A 159 7.14 -3.17 -20.01
N SER A 160 8.20 -3.19 -19.19
CA SER A 160 9.47 -3.84 -19.53
C SER A 160 9.38 -5.36 -19.64
N LEU A 161 8.29 -5.95 -19.12
CA LEU A 161 8.06 -7.39 -19.09
C LEU A 161 7.17 -7.88 -20.25
N THR A 162 6.79 -6.98 -21.16
CA THR A 162 6.00 -7.34 -22.34
C THR A 162 6.87 -7.93 -23.45
N ASP A 163 6.38 -8.97 -24.13
CA ASP A 163 7.16 -9.82 -25.04
C ASP A 163 7.71 -9.12 -26.30
N ASN A 164 7.24 -7.92 -26.64
CA ASN A 164 7.75 -7.18 -27.79
C ASN A 164 7.78 -5.66 -27.58
N TYR A 165 8.79 -5.03 -28.19
CA TYR A 165 8.99 -3.58 -28.13
C TYR A 165 7.81 -2.77 -28.64
N HIS A 166 6.99 -3.33 -29.53
CA HIS A 166 5.79 -2.65 -30.04
C HIS A 166 4.73 -2.51 -28.94
N ASN A 167 4.51 -3.55 -28.16
CA ASN A 167 3.60 -3.56 -27.01
C ASN A 167 4.14 -2.66 -25.89
N THR A 168 5.44 -2.76 -25.58
CA THR A 168 6.08 -1.84 -24.63
C THR A 168 5.85 -0.38 -25.04
N PHE A 169 6.14 -0.05 -26.31
CA PHE A 169 5.96 1.30 -26.84
C PHE A 169 4.50 1.74 -26.78
N ASN A 170 3.56 0.87 -27.16
CA ASN A 170 2.13 1.19 -27.15
C ASN A 170 1.61 1.42 -25.72
N ASN A 171 2.03 0.62 -24.75
CA ASN A 171 1.66 0.80 -23.33
C ASN A 171 2.19 2.12 -22.80
N LEU A 172 3.49 2.38 -22.96
CA LEU A 172 4.11 3.63 -22.53
C LEU A 172 3.44 4.82 -23.23
N ARG A 173 3.27 4.75 -24.55
CA ARG A 173 2.60 5.80 -25.33
C ARG A 173 1.19 6.03 -24.80
N LYS A 174 0.40 4.98 -24.56
CA LYS A 174 -0.97 5.10 -24.05
C LYS A 174 -1.01 5.84 -22.71
N TRP A 175 -0.12 5.49 -21.78
CA TRP A 175 -0.11 6.07 -20.45
C TRP A 175 0.54 7.47 -20.40
N PHE A 176 1.47 7.79 -21.32
CA PHE A 176 2.09 9.13 -21.45
C PHE A 176 1.30 10.11 -22.33
N SER A 177 0.62 9.64 -23.39
CA SER A 177 0.07 10.52 -24.46
C SER A 177 -1.19 11.28 -24.08
N SER A 178 -1.74 11.05 -22.90
CA SER A 178 -2.89 11.81 -22.42
C SER A 178 -2.44 13.14 -21.81
N GLY A 179 -2.07 14.11 -22.65
CA GLY A 179 -2.14 15.54 -22.35
C GLY A 179 -0.81 16.27 -22.12
N SER A 180 -0.59 17.30 -22.93
CA SER A 180 0.50 18.26 -22.88
C SER A 180 0.18 19.44 -21.94
N SER A 181 0.62 19.39 -20.68
CA SER A 181 1.02 20.56 -19.87
C SER A 181 1.40 20.14 -18.44
N ASP A 182 2.56 20.64 -18.00
CA ASP A 182 3.07 20.79 -16.63
C ASP A 182 3.24 19.54 -15.76
N ASN A 183 4.49 19.33 -15.27
CA ASN A 183 5.03 18.68 -14.05
C ASN A 183 4.22 17.65 -13.23
N THR A 184 3.13 17.14 -13.78
CA THR A 184 2.17 16.17 -13.22
C THR A 184 2.26 14.85 -13.98
N GLY A 185 3.27 14.71 -14.85
CA GLY A 185 3.41 13.62 -15.81
C GLY A 185 3.47 12.26 -15.14
N GLU A 186 4.26 12.10 -14.08
CA GLU A 186 4.46 10.81 -13.40
C GLU A 186 3.22 10.34 -12.63
N LEU A 187 2.58 11.23 -11.88
CA LEU A 187 1.33 10.90 -11.18
C LEU A 187 0.20 10.58 -12.17
N LYS A 188 0.10 11.35 -13.26
CA LYS A 188 -0.87 11.07 -14.32
C LYS A 188 -0.58 9.76 -15.04
N PHE A 189 0.69 9.47 -15.28
CA PHE A 189 1.16 8.20 -15.85
C PHE A 189 0.72 7.02 -14.97
N LEU A 190 0.90 7.10 -13.65
CA LEU A 190 0.37 6.10 -12.72
C LEU A 190 -1.16 5.99 -12.78
N SER A 191 -1.89 7.11 -12.83
CA SER A 191 -3.36 7.09 -12.90
C SER A 191 -3.87 6.32 -14.12
N ASN A 192 -3.25 6.56 -15.28
CA ASN A 192 -3.60 5.89 -16.53
C ASN A 192 -3.23 4.41 -16.50
N PHE A 193 -2.07 4.09 -15.92
CA PHE A 193 -1.63 2.72 -15.70
C PHE A 193 -2.65 1.95 -14.85
N ILE A 194 -3.06 2.49 -13.71
CA ILE A 194 -4.02 1.84 -12.79
C ILE A 194 -5.34 1.57 -13.51
N LYS A 195 -5.88 2.55 -14.22
CA LYS A 195 -7.13 2.39 -14.97
C LYS A 195 -7.07 1.32 -16.05
N ASP A 196 -5.89 1.05 -16.61
CA ASP A 196 -5.73 0.06 -17.66
C ASP A 196 -5.47 -1.34 -17.13
N VAL A 197 -4.60 -1.46 -16.12
CA VAL A 197 -4.23 -2.76 -15.52
C VAL A 197 -5.40 -3.35 -14.74
N PHE A 198 -6.11 -2.53 -13.96
CA PHE A 198 -7.21 -3.00 -13.11
C PHE A 198 -8.57 -2.96 -13.81
N LYS A 199 -8.68 -2.60 -15.10
CA LYS A 199 -9.97 -2.34 -15.78
C LYS A 199 -11.04 -3.45 -15.68
N ASN A 200 -10.60 -4.70 -15.49
CA ASN A 200 -11.46 -5.88 -15.40
C ASN A 200 -11.32 -6.59 -14.05
N ASP A 201 -10.68 -5.94 -13.09
CA ASP A 201 -10.39 -6.47 -11.76
C ASP A 201 -11.49 -6.01 -10.80
N GLU A 202 -12.03 -6.95 -10.01
CA GLU A 202 -13.05 -6.67 -8.98
C GLU A 202 -12.52 -5.69 -7.92
N LEU A 203 -11.20 -5.57 -7.78
CA LEU A 203 -10.57 -4.53 -6.95
C LEU A 203 -10.99 -3.11 -7.33
N LEU A 204 -11.40 -2.83 -8.58
CA LEU A 204 -11.91 -1.50 -8.93
C LEU A 204 -13.23 -1.16 -8.26
N ASP A 205 -14.04 -2.19 -7.97
CA ASP A 205 -15.33 -2.06 -7.29
C ASP A 205 -15.18 -2.07 -5.77
N SER A 206 -13.99 -2.45 -5.27
CA SER A 206 -13.65 -2.34 -3.85
C SER A 206 -13.50 -0.89 -3.37
N SER A 207 -13.57 -0.70 -2.06
CA SER A 207 -13.43 0.61 -1.44
C SER A 207 -12.61 0.59 -0.16
N PHE A 208 -12.05 1.74 0.17
CA PHE A 208 -11.38 2.00 1.44
C PHE A 208 -12.34 2.75 2.34
N ASP A 209 -12.71 2.13 3.45
CA ASP A 209 -13.62 2.71 4.43
C ASP A 209 -12.85 3.43 5.52
N ILE A 210 -12.84 4.78 5.47
CA ILE A 210 -12.19 5.58 6.50
C ILE A 210 -13.18 5.77 7.67
N ASN A 211 -12.94 5.02 8.74
CA ASN A 211 -13.69 5.13 9.99
C ASN A 211 -13.25 6.36 10.78
N ILE A 212 -14.12 7.36 10.92
CA ILE A 212 -13.83 8.62 11.61
C ILE A 212 -14.18 8.46 13.09
N ILE A 213 -13.15 8.52 13.95
CA ILE A 213 -13.27 8.31 15.39
C ILE A 213 -13.16 9.65 16.12
N GLY A 214 -14.09 9.91 17.05
CA GLY A 214 -14.12 11.14 17.87
C GLY A 214 -15.54 11.49 18.32
N ASP A 215 -15.73 12.70 18.85
CA ASP A 215 -17.07 13.21 19.13
C ASP A 215 -17.81 13.62 17.85
N GLU A 216 -19.13 13.78 17.95
CA GLU A 216 -20.01 14.13 16.83
C GLU A 216 -19.61 15.41 16.08
N ASN A 217 -19.10 16.42 16.77
CA ASN A 217 -18.70 17.66 16.13
C ASN A 217 -17.40 17.45 15.36
N TYR A 218 -16.42 16.75 15.94
CA TYR A 218 -15.18 16.40 15.25
C TYR A 218 -15.45 15.56 14.01
N LYS A 219 -16.24 14.49 14.14
CA LYS A 219 -16.60 13.60 13.03
C LYS A 219 -17.17 14.38 11.84
N LYS A 220 -18.15 15.25 12.09
CA LYS A 220 -18.77 16.08 11.05
C LYS A 220 -17.77 17.01 10.35
N ARG A 221 -16.86 17.65 11.10
CA ARG A 221 -15.86 18.55 10.52
C ARG A 221 -14.89 17.78 9.62
N VAL A 222 -14.34 16.67 10.11
CA VAL A 222 -13.44 15.80 9.33
C VAL A 222 -14.15 15.25 8.09
N PHE A 223 -15.36 14.73 8.25
CA PHE A 223 -16.15 14.19 7.14
C PHE A 223 -16.39 15.24 6.06
N ASN A 224 -16.80 16.44 6.45
CA ASN A 224 -17.00 17.55 5.51
C ASN A 224 -15.69 17.97 4.84
N ALA A 225 -14.57 17.98 5.56
CA ALA A 225 -13.26 18.25 4.96
C ALA A 225 -12.88 17.21 3.90
N LEU A 226 -13.09 15.92 4.18
CA LEU A 226 -12.87 14.82 3.24
C LEU A 226 -13.76 14.99 1.99
N LYS A 227 -15.06 15.23 2.21
CA LYS A 227 -16.08 15.35 1.17
C LYS A 227 -15.90 16.59 0.29
N GLU A 228 -15.68 17.75 0.89
CA GLU A 228 -15.74 19.04 0.17
C GLU A 228 -14.38 19.51 -0.33
N LYS A 229 -13.30 19.21 0.41
CA LYS A 229 -11.96 19.74 0.12
C LYS A 229 -11.03 18.73 -0.53
N ILE A 230 -11.13 17.46 -0.14
CA ILE A 230 -10.23 16.41 -0.64
C ILE A 230 -10.83 15.68 -1.84
N LEU A 231 -12.07 15.21 -1.74
CA LEU A 231 -12.71 14.43 -2.80
C LEU A 231 -14.12 14.95 -3.08
N PRO A 232 -14.26 16.15 -3.70
CA PRO A 232 -15.56 16.72 -4.06
C PRO A 232 -16.22 15.92 -5.19
N LEU A 233 -16.87 14.82 -4.81
CA LEU A 233 -17.64 13.99 -5.72
C LEU A 233 -18.96 14.69 -6.03
N LYS A 234 -19.13 15.09 -7.30
CA LYS A 234 -20.30 15.85 -7.78
C LYS A 234 -21.60 15.05 -7.76
N LYS A 235 -21.55 13.73 -7.52
CA LYS A 235 -22.71 12.84 -7.44
C LYS A 235 -22.54 11.90 -6.24
N GLN A 236 -23.60 11.72 -5.45
CA GLN A 236 -23.63 10.76 -4.33
C GLN A 236 -23.37 9.32 -4.78
N GLU A 237 -23.75 8.97 -6.01
CA GLU A 237 -23.51 7.68 -6.68
C GLU A 237 -22.01 7.36 -6.90
N ALA A 238 -21.10 8.27 -6.56
CA ALA A 238 -19.66 8.06 -6.67
C ALA A 238 -18.99 7.59 -5.37
N TYR A 239 -19.73 7.55 -4.24
CA TYR A 239 -19.26 6.92 -3.02
C TYR A 239 -19.60 5.43 -3.03
N ALA A 240 -18.79 4.61 -2.35
CA ALA A 240 -19.07 3.19 -2.22
C ALA A 240 -20.23 2.91 -1.24
N GLU A 241 -20.76 1.69 -1.27
CA GLU A 241 -21.99 1.31 -0.56
C GLU A 241 -21.94 1.53 0.97
N ASN A 242 -20.76 1.36 1.58
CA ASN A 242 -20.56 1.49 3.03
C ASN A 242 -20.49 2.95 3.54
N HIS A 243 -20.65 3.94 2.66
CA HIS A 243 -20.52 5.35 3.00
C HIS A 243 -21.64 5.79 3.98
N SER A 244 -21.26 6.27 5.17
CA SER A 244 -22.18 6.68 6.23
C SER A 244 -21.75 8.00 6.85
N GLU A 245 -22.53 9.07 6.68
CA GLU A 245 -22.23 10.39 7.24
C GLU A 245 -22.68 10.48 8.71
N PRO A 246 -21.82 10.89 9.66
CA PRO A 246 -20.43 11.36 9.53
C PRO A 246 -19.36 10.31 9.89
N ASP A 247 -19.73 9.04 10.05
CA ASP A 247 -18.88 8.02 10.66
C ASP A 247 -17.89 7.35 9.70
N VAL A 248 -18.29 7.09 8.46
CA VAL A 248 -17.53 6.27 7.50
C VAL A 248 -17.45 6.97 6.15
N PHE A 249 -16.24 7.35 5.75
CA PHE A 249 -15.97 7.93 4.45
C PHE A 249 -15.38 6.88 3.49
N SER A 250 -16.25 6.22 2.74
CA SER A 250 -15.86 5.16 1.79
C SER A 250 -15.38 5.71 0.44
N ILE A 251 -14.16 5.32 0.04
CA ILE A 251 -13.49 5.80 -1.17
C ILE A 251 -13.28 4.62 -2.13
N PRO A 252 -13.85 4.64 -3.35
CA PRO A 252 -13.56 3.60 -4.35
C PRO A 252 -12.06 3.50 -4.65
N PHE A 253 -11.55 2.29 -4.85
CA PHE A 253 -10.14 2.05 -5.15
C PHE A 253 -9.64 2.90 -6.33
N SER A 254 -10.47 3.02 -7.37
CA SER A 254 -10.19 3.82 -8.57
C SER A 254 -9.96 5.32 -8.29
N MET A 255 -10.55 5.84 -7.21
CA MET A 255 -10.46 7.25 -6.80
C MET A 255 -9.37 7.50 -5.76
N PHE A 256 -8.82 6.45 -5.14
CA PHE A 256 -7.85 6.60 -4.05
C PHE A 256 -6.55 7.30 -4.49
N HIS A 257 -6.14 7.12 -5.75
CA HIS A 257 -5.08 7.89 -6.41
C HIS A 257 -5.31 9.41 -6.28
N THR A 258 -6.50 9.88 -6.67
CA THR A 258 -6.88 11.29 -6.65
C THR A 258 -6.98 11.80 -5.22
N PHE A 259 -7.50 10.97 -4.32
CA PHE A 259 -7.59 11.26 -2.90
C PHE A 259 -6.21 11.56 -2.29
N LEU A 260 -5.20 10.69 -2.49
CA LEU A 260 -3.86 10.90 -1.94
C LEU A 260 -3.21 12.19 -2.44
N ILE A 261 -3.31 12.48 -3.74
CA ILE A 261 -2.75 13.68 -4.34
C ILE A 261 -3.44 14.92 -3.78
N THR A 262 -4.76 14.91 -3.72
CA THR A 262 -5.53 16.07 -3.28
C THR A 262 -5.31 16.29 -1.78
N LEU A 263 -5.29 15.23 -0.97
CA LEU A 263 -4.99 15.31 0.45
C LEU A 263 -3.61 15.93 0.69
N ARG A 264 -2.55 15.43 0.02
CA ARG A 264 -1.22 16.03 0.13
C ARG A 264 -1.24 17.51 -0.24
N ASN A 265 -1.93 17.85 -1.33
CA ASN A 265 -1.97 19.22 -1.82
C ASN A 265 -2.72 20.15 -0.87
N ARG A 266 -3.88 19.74 -0.36
CA ARG A 266 -4.70 20.58 0.51
C ARG A 266 -4.14 20.72 1.92
N PHE A 267 -3.41 19.72 2.41
CA PHE A 267 -2.82 19.74 3.74
C PHE A 267 -1.44 20.41 3.76
N PHE A 268 -0.52 20.05 2.86
CA PHE A 268 0.87 20.51 2.93
C PHE A 268 1.18 21.76 2.09
N HIS A 269 0.38 22.09 1.07
CA HIS A 269 0.55 23.32 0.30
C HIS A 269 -0.35 24.43 0.85
N PHE A 270 -0.07 24.85 2.08
CA PHE A 270 -0.76 25.95 2.74
C PHE A 270 -0.36 27.30 2.13
N SER A 271 -1.03 27.70 1.06
CA SER A 271 -1.00 29.08 0.57
C SER A 271 -2.20 29.84 1.15
N HIS A 272 -1.95 31.03 1.70
CA HIS A 272 -2.92 31.86 2.44
C HIS A 272 -4.12 32.37 1.59
N SER A 273 -4.25 31.97 0.33
CA SER A 273 -5.22 32.52 -0.62
C SER A 273 -6.30 31.53 -1.08
N ASN A 274 -6.26 30.26 -0.67
CA ASN A 274 -7.17 29.23 -1.19
C ASN A 274 -8.03 28.62 -0.08
N ASN A 275 -9.31 29.01 -0.01
CA ASN A 275 -10.35 28.44 0.87
C ASN A 275 -10.60 26.92 0.69
N SER A 276 -9.93 26.30 -0.28
CA SER A 276 -10.04 24.87 -0.57
C SER A 276 -8.99 24.01 0.14
N ASN A 277 -8.10 24.62 0.94
CA ASN A 277 -7.13 23.91 1.77
C ASN A 277 -7.76 23.45 3.09
N ILE A 278 -7.14 22.42 3.68
CA ILE A 278 -7.52 21.92 5.00
C ILE A 278 -6.86 22.82 6.05
N ASN A 279 -7.69 23.36 6.93
CA ASN A 279 -7.31 24.26 8.01
C ASN A 279 -7.48 23.54 9.35
N LEU A 280 -6.97 24.15 10.42
CA LEU A 280 -7.14 23.64 11.79
C LEU A 280 -8.61 23.63 12.24
N ASP A 281 -9.46 24.46 11.64
CA ASP A 281 -10.91 24.41 11.89
C ASP A 281 -11.56 23.15 11.30
N ASP A 282 -10.93 22.52 10.31
CA ASP A 282 -11.43 21.29 9.68
C ASP A 282 -10.95 20.03 10.43
N ILE A 283 -9.68 20.03 10.82
CA ILE A 283 -9.02 18.94 11.55
C ILE A 283 -8.22 19.53 12.71
N ASP A 284 -8.67 19.25 13.94
CA ASP A 284 -8.13 19.86 15.16
C ASP A 284 -6.63 19.58 15.33
N ASP A 285 -6.21 18.38 14.94
CA ASP A 285 -4.83 17.90 15.04
C ASP A 285 -4.50 16.94 13.89
N ALA A 286 -3.39 17.19 13.21
CA ALA A 286 -2.86 16.34 12.16
C ALA A 286 -2.53 14.93 12.67
N GLU A 287 -2.06 14.82 13.92
CA GLU A 287 -1.73 13.54 14.55
C GLU A 287 -2.98 12.71 14.88
N LEU A 288 -4.16 13.34 14.96
CA LEU A 288 -5.45 12.65 15.08
C LEU A 288 -6.07 12.31 13.72
N PHE A 289 -5.80 13.14 12.70
CA PHE A 289 -6.33 12.96 11.36
C PHE A 289 -5.59 11.90 10.52
N PHE A 290 -4.25 11.95 10.45
CA PHE A 290 -3.49 11.02 9.62
C PHE A 290 -3.56 9.53 10.00
N PRO A 291 -3.77 9.11 11.27
CA PRO A 291 -4.06 7.71 11.58
C PRO A 291 -5.22 7.13 10.76
N LEU A 292 -6.24 7.95 10.45
CA LEU A 292 -7.42 7.56 9.69
C LEU A 292 -7.08 7.20 8.23
N VAL A 293 -5.95 7.68 7.71
CA VAL A 293 -5.58 7.55 6.29
C VAL A 293 -4.37 6.63 6.10
N ASN A 294 -3.40 6.70 7.00
CA ASN A 294 -2.08 6.10 6.81
C ASN A 294 -2.13 4.60 6.52
N LYS A 295 -2.96 3.84 7.24
CA LYS A 295 -3.06 2.40 7.02
C LYS A 295 -3.63 2.08 5.65
N HIS A 296 -4.72 2.73 5.24
CA HIS A 296 -5.32 2.55 3.90
C HIS A 296 -4.35 2.96 2.79
N ALA A 297 -3.54 3.99 3.01
CA ALA A 297 -2.55 4.42 2.03
C ALA A 297 -1.39 3.43 1.86
N ILE A 298 -0.92 2.82 2.95
CA ILE A 298 0.07 1.72 2.88
C ILE A 298 -0.55 0.49 2.21
N GLN A 299 -1.80 0.16 2.54
CA GLN A 299 -2.54 -0.94 1.92
C GLN A 299 -2.67 -0.72 0.40
N TYR A 300 -3.07 0.47 -0.04
CA TYR A 300 -3.16 0.83 -1.46
C TYR A 300 -1.82 0.64 -2.19
N ILE A 301 -0.71 1.11 -1.61
CA ILE A 301 0.63 0.89 -2.16
C ILE A 301 0.96 -0.61 -2.22
N THR A 302 0.55 -1.38 -1.21
CA THR A 302 0.77 -2.84 -1.13
C THR A 302 0.02 -3.56 -2.23
N THR A 303 -1.25 -3.21 -2.48
CA THR A 303 -2.05 -3.75 -3.59
C THR A 303 -1.39 -3.47 -4.94
N LEU A 304 -0.93 -2.24 -5.17
CA LEU A 304 -0.21 -1.89 -6.40
C LEU A 304 1.11 -2.66 -6.54
N PHE A 305 1.86 -2.81 -5.45
CA PHE A 305 3.11 -3.57 -5.43
C PHE A 305 2.88 -5.05 -5.75
N HIS A 306 1.87 -5.65 -5.14
CA HIS A 306 1.48 -7.04 -5.39
C HIS A 306 1.12 -7.26 -6.86
N ALA A 307 0.29 -6.40 -7.44
CA ALA A 307 -0.11 -6.50 -8.85
C ALA A 307 1.10 -6.49 -9.81
N ILE A 308 2.10 -5.63 -9.55
CA ILE A 308 3.33 -5.60 -10.36
C ILE A 308 4.14 -6.89 -10.22
N VAL A 309 4.32 -7.38 -9.00
CA VAL A 309 5.06 -8.63 -8.78
C VAL A 309 4.33 -9.80 -9.39
N TRP A 310 3.02 -9.85 -9.24
CA TRP A 310 2.18 -10.92 -9.79
C TRP A 310 2.21 -10.93 -11.31
N HIS A 311 2.07 -9.78 -11.96
CA HIS A 311 2.26 -9.67 -13.41
C HIS A 311 3.64 -10.19 -13.85
N SER A 312 4.69 -9.85 -13.10
CA SER A 312 6.05 -10.31 -13.40
C SER A 312 6.19 -11.83 -13.30
N ILE A 313 5.52 -12.45 -12.33
CA ILE A 313 5.49 -13.90 -12.16
C ILE A 313 4.83 -14.58 -13.36
N ILE A 314 3.67 -14.08 -13.81
CA ILE A 314 2.93 -14.69 -14.93
C ILE A 314 3.75 -14.63 -16.22
N MET A 315 4.32 -13.47 -16.54
CA MET A 315 5.11 -13.31 -17.78
C MET A 315 6.36 -14.21 -17.79
N GLU A 316 7.01 -14.43 -16.64
CA GLU A 316 8.15 -15.36 -16.55
C GLU A 316 7.73 -16.83 -16.77
N GLN A 317 6.52 -17.23 -16.33
CA GLN A 317 6.02 -18.59 -16.53
C GLN A 317 5.65 -18.89 -17.99
N ASP A 318 5.08 -17.90 -18.69
CA ASP A 318 4.74 -18.03 -20.11
C ASP A 318 5.99 -18.21 -20.98
N ILE A 319 7.08 -17.51 -20.65
CA ILE A 319 8.37 -17.65 -21.35
C ILE A 319 8.95 -19.05 -21.17
N VAL A 320 9.01 -19.57 -19.95
CA VAL A 320 9.56 -20.91 -19.66
C VAL A 320 8.74 -22.00 -20.37
N SER A 321 7.41 -21.87 -20.36
CA SER A 321 6.51 -22.82 -21.03
C SER A 321 6.67 -22.79 -22.56
N ALA A 322 7.01 -21.66 -23.15
CA ALA A 322 7.27 -21.54 -24.59
C ALA A 322 8.61 -22.17 -25.01
N GLU A 323 9.64 -22.09 -24.16
CA GLU A 323 10.96 -22.69 -24.41
C GLU A 323 10.92 -24.23 -24.33
N GLU A 324 10.16 -24.80 -23.39
CA GLU A 324 10.01 -26.26 -23.23
C GLU A 324 9.22 -26.91 -24.39
N ASN A 325 8.32 -26.17 -25.05
CA ASN A 325 7.54 -26.69 -26.19
C ASN A 325 8.26 -26.56 -27.54
N THR A 326 9.43 -25.91 -27.58
CA THR A 326 10.24 -25.73 -28.79
C THR A 326 11.50 -26.57 -28.82
N THR A 327 11.73 -27.39 -27.79
CA THR A 327 12.84 -28.37 -27.68
C THR A 327 12.38 -29.80 -27.91
#